data_AF-A0A7S3FU18-F1
#
_entry.id   AF-A0A7S3FU18-F1
#
_cell.length_a   1.000
_cell.length_b   1.000
_cell.length_c   1.000
_cell.angle_alpha   90.00
_cell.angle_beta   90.00
_cell.angle_gamma   90.00
#
_symmetry.space_group_name_H-M   'P 1'
#
loop_
_entity.id
_entity.type
_entity.pdbx_description
1 polymer ?
#
loop_
_entity_poly.entity_id
_entity_poly.type
_entity_poly.pdbx_seq_one_letter_code
_entity_poly.pdbx_strand_id
1 'polypeptide(L)'
;IITMKFAQLALFFAGAAQALKLTSNSQQTALEQVADPCEEALEVSKEELEIQLDYFSRTFDRKFYDNAMKIHEELVKQGQNPKLSVHSWELYDQSFAFPRVRRYDLVQQQMDLLQHFEDNLNQNFTNLQHLANFIRVGKQAESTLNEKYHDGEFSDPAGFDPQDEHKTTWATVKL
;
A
#
# COMPACT_ATOMS: atom_id res chain seq x y z
N ILE A 1 -4.63 59.66 35.37
CA ILE A 1 -3.55 58.98 36.14
C ILE A 1 -3.14 57.77 35.29
N ILE A 2 -1.96 57.52 34.73
CA ILE A 2 -0.66 58.18 34.54
C ILE A 2 -0.09 57.59 33.22
N THR A 3 0.78 58.36 32.58
CA THR A 3 1.45 58.28 31.27
C THR A 3 2.43 57.12 31.02
N MET A 4 2.69 56.86 29.73
CA MET A 4 3.78 56.05 29.15
C MET A 4 5.16 56.33 29.77
N LYS A 5 6.02 55.31 29.88
CA LYS A 5 7.48 55.51 29.93
C LYS A 5 8.26 54.32 29.39
N PHE A 6 9.00 54.60 28.32
CA PHE A 6 10.09 53.82 27.74
C PHE A 6 11.21 53.62 28.77
N ALA A 7 11.77 52.41 28.83
CA ALA A 7 13.07 52.17 29.46
C ALA A 7 13.88 51.23 28.57
N GLN A 8 14.81 51.82 27.82
CA GLN A 8 15.91 51.14 27.18
C GLN A 8 16.82 50.55 28.26
N LEU A 9 17.26 49.29 28.08
CA LEU A 9 18.56 48.88 28.59
C LEU A 9 19.21 47.94 27.57
N ALA A 10 20.04 48.54 26.73
CA ALA A 10 21.03 47.84 25.94
C ALA A 10 22.11 47.31 26.89
N LEU A 11 22.28 45.99 26.94
CA LEU A 11 23.52 45.38 27.45
C LEU A 11 24.24 44.71 26.29
N PHE A 12 25.36 45.31 25.94
CA PHE A 12 26.38 44.81 25.03
C PHE A 12 26.82 43.40 25.43
N PHE A 13 26.48 42.39 24.64
CA PHE A 13 27.28 41.16 24.58
C PHE A 13 28.28 41.31 23.45
N ALA A 14 29.54 41.41 23.86
CA ALA A 14 30.71 41.43 23.01
C ALA A 14 30.73 40.21 22.07
N GLY A 15 30.99 40.48 20.79
CA GLY A 15 31.13 39.46 19.78
C GLY A 15 32.32 38.54 20.03
N ALA A 16 32.06 37.23 19.96
CA ALA A 16 33.02 36.27 19.46
C ALA A 16 32.60 35.94 18.02
N ALA A 17 33.15 36.68 17.07
CA ALA A 17 33.04 36.35 15.65
C ALA A 17 33.81 35.05 15.40
N GLN A 18 33.09 33.94 15.25
CA GLN A 18 33.67 32.73 14.67
C GLN A 18 33.72 32.94 13.16
N ALA A 19 34.93 33.17 12.64
CA ALA A 19 35.18 33.22 11.21
C ALA A 19 34.93 31.83 10.61
N LEU A 20 33.79 31.66 9.93
CA LEU A 20 33.53 30.49 9.11
C LEU A 20 34.46 30.55 7.90
N LYS A 21 35.50 29.71 7.91
CA LYS A 21 36.34 29.49 6.72
C LYS A 21 35.49 28.75 5.67
N LEU A 22 35.05 29.46 4.65
CA LEU A 22 34.60 28.86 3.39
C LEU A 22 35.83 28.25 2.70
N THR A 23 36.08 26.97 2.97
CA THR A 23 36.96 26.18 2.11
C THR A 23 36.14 25.77 0.89
N SER A 24 36.32 26.51 -0.20
CA SER A 24 35.98 26.06 -1.54
C SER A 24 36.87 24.87 -1.90
N ASN A 25 36.38 23.64 -1.67
CA ASN A 25 36.93 22.46 -2.30
C ASN A 25 36.09 22.12 -3.53
N SER A 26 36.57 22.60 -4.67
CA SER A 26 36.31 22.02 -5.97
C SER A 26 36.81 20.56 -5.97
N GLN A 27 35.87 19.63 -5.86
CA GLN A 27 36.04 18.28 -6.38
C GLN A 27 34.84 17.97 -7.27
N GLN A 28 35.03 18.24 -8.57
CA GLN A 28 34.45 17.43 -9.61
C GLN A 28 34.82 15.98 -9.33
N THR A 29 33.84 15.14 -9.03
CA THR A 29 34.00 13.69 -9.11
C THR A 29 32.67 13.14 -9.59
N ALA A 30 32.72 12.67 -10.84
CA ALA A 30 31.82 11.75 -11.54
C ALA A 30 30.31 11.96 -11.40
N LEU A 31 29.67 12.09 -12.57
CA LEU A 31 28.30 11.63 -12.80
C LEU A 31 28.19 10.17 -12.36
N GLU A 32 27.89 9.95 -11.09
CA GLU A 32 27.25 8.72 -10.66
C GLU A 32 25.80 8.87 -11.12
N GLN A 33 25.59 8.54 -12.41
CA GLN A 33 24.31 8.01 -12.83
C GLN A 33 24.11 6.78 -11.94
N VAL A 34 23.46 6.99 -10.80
CA VAL A 34 22.66 5.95 -10.19
C VAL A 34 21.75 5.54 -11.33
N ALA A 35 22.13 4.44 -11.99
CA ALA A 35 21.23 3.75 -12.87
C ALA A 35 19.99 3.58 -12.02
N ASP A 36 18.93 4.34 -12.33
CA ASP A 36 17.62 4.04 -11.80
C ASP A 36 17.49 2.53 -11.94
N PRO A 37 17.19 1.79 -10.87
CA PRO A 37 16.97 0.36 -10.99
C PRO A 37 15.93 0.24 -12.10
N CYS A 38 16.36 -0.28 -13.26
CA CYS A 38 15.49 -0.41 -14.41
C CYS A 38 14.24 -1.10 -13.87
N GLU A 39 13.10 -0.40 -13.91
CA GLU A 39 11.84 -0.99 -13.48
C GLU A 39 11.73 -2.31 -14.24
N GLU A 40 11.51 -3.41 -13.50
CA GLU A 40 11.39 -4.74 -14.11
C GLU A 40 10.41 -4.64 -15.27
N ALA A 41 10.81 -5.15 -16.44
CA ALA A 41 9.98 -5.09 -17.62
C ALA A 41 8.70 -5.89 -17.36
N LEU A 42 7.62 -5.19 -17.00
CA LEU A 42 6.31 -5.79 -16.82
C LEU A 42 5.76 -6.21 -18.17
N GLU A 43 5.21 -7.42 -18.24
CA GLU A 43 4.50 -7.87 -19.42
C GLU A 43 3.20 -7.07 -19.56
N VAL A 44 2.98 -6.45 -20.73
CA VAL A 44 1.72 -5.75 -21.01
C VAL A 44 0.70 -6.76 -21.53
N SER A 45 0.07 -7.48 -20.61
CA SER A 45 -0.99 -8.45 -20.90
C SER A 45 -2.16 -8.31 -19.92
N LYS A 46 -3.32 -8.85 -20.29
CA LYS A 46 -4.51 -8.84 -19.42
C LYS A 46 -4.30 -9.77 -18.23
N GLU A 47 -3.61 -10.87 -18.47
CA GLU A 47 -3.25 -11.88 -17.49
C GLU A 47 -2.32 -11.27 -16.43
N GLU A 48 -1.28 -10.55 -16.84
CA GLU A 48 -0.37 -9.89 -15.92
C GLU A 48 -1.08 -8.78 -15.13
N LEU A 49 -1.98 -8.02 -15.77
CA LEU A 49 -2.83 -7.06 -15.06
C LEU A 49 -3.64 -7.73 -13.93
N GLU A 50 -4.29 -8.86 -14.23
CA GLU A 50 -5.07 -9.61 -13.25
C GLU A 50 -4.19 -10.15 -12.12
N ILE A 51 -2.98 -10.64 -12.43
CA ILE A 51 -2.00 -11.09 -11.44
C ILE A 51 -1.59 -9.95 -10.51
N GLN A 52 -1.25 -8.78 -11.04
CA GLN A 52 -0.86 -7.62 -10.23
C GLN A 52 -2.02 -7.16 -9.32
N LEU A 53 -3.27 -7.18 -9.83
CA LEU A 53 -4.45 -6.87 -9.02
C LEU A 53 -4.73 -7.94 -7.95
N ASP A 54 -4.46 -9.22 -8.22
CA ASP A 54 -4.59 -10.30 -7.25
C ASP A 54 -3.55 -10.16 -6.13
N TYR A 55 -2.28 -9.89 -6.46
CA TYR A 55 -1.24 -9.58 -5.47
C TYR A 55 -1.59 -8.34 -4.65
N PHE A 56 -2.11 -7.30 -5.27
CA PHE A 56 -2.58 -6.11 -4.56
C PHE A 56 -3.73 -6.43 -3.60
N SER A 57 -4.69 -7.25 -4.05
CA SER A 57 -5.84 -7.67 -3.23
C SER A 57 -5.45 -8.50 -2.01
N ARG A 58 -4.30 -9.19 -2.07
CA ARG A 58 -3.77 -10.00 -0.97
C ARG A 58 -2.93 -9.20 0.02
N THR A 59 -2.01 -8.38 -0.51
CA THR A 59 -0.92 -7.76 0.26
C THR A 59 -1.18 -6.30 0.65
N PHE A 60 -2.12 -5.64 -0.03
CA PHE A 60 -2.35 -4.20 0.06
C PHE A 60 -1.08 -3.36 -0.20
N ASP A 61 -0.09 -3.91 -0.92
CA ASP A 61 1.12 -3.17 -1.29
C ASP A 61 0.85 -2.30 -2.52
N ARG A 62 1.10 -1.00 -2.37
CA ARG A 62 0.92 0.00 -3.42
C ARG A 62 1.75 -0.30 -4.67
N LYS A 63 2.88 -1.03 -4.54
CA LYS A 63 3.70 -1.44 -5.68
C LYS A 63 2.86 -2.16 -6.74
N PHE A 64 2.07 -3.15 -6.34
CA PHE A 64 1.27 -3.96 -7.27
C PHE A 64 0.14 -3.14 -7.91
N TYR A 65 -0.47 -2.22 -7.15
CA TYR A 65 -1.44 -1.28 -7.71
C TYR A 65 -0.81 -0.37 -8.78
N ASP A 66 0.35 0.23 -8.48
CA ASP A 66 1.03 1.13 -9.42
C ASP A 66 1.45 0.38 -10.70
N ASN A 67 1.90 -0.88 -10.56
CA ASN A 67 2.19 -1.77 -11.70
C ASN A 67 0.94 -2.08 -12.53
N ALA A 68 -0.17 -2.44 -11.88
CA ALA A 68 -1.45 -2.71 -12.55
C ALA A 68 -1.93 -1.49 -13.36
N MET A 69 -1.80 -0.29 -12.79
CA MET A 69 -2.18 0.94 -13.50
C MET A 69 -1.32 1.19 -14.74
N LYS A 70 0.00 0.96 -14.67
CA LYS A 70 0.90 1.07 -15.83
C LYS A 70 0.48 0.12 -16.95
N ILE A 71 0.22 -1.15 -16.62
CA ILE A 71 -0.22 -2.16 -17.60
C ILE A 71 -1.56 -1.77 -18.20
N HIS A 72 -2.52 -1.36 -17.37
CA HIS A 72 -3.84 -0.93 -17.84
C HIS A 72 -3.75 0.26 -18.80
N GLU A 73 -2.92 1.27 -18.51
CA GLU A 73 -2.70 2.40 -19.40
C GLU A 73 -2.15 1.97 -20.77
N GLU A 74 -1.21 1.04 -20.81
CA GLU A 74 -0.68 0.49 -22.07
C GLU A 74 -1.72 -0.35 -22.83
N LEU A 75 -2.53 -1.14 -22.13
CA LEU A 75 -3.63 -1.91 -22.75
C LEU A 75 -4.70 -0.98 -23.36
N VAL A 76 -5.02 0.13 -22.68
CA VAL A 76 -5.92 1.17 -23.21
C VAL A 76 -5.35 1.84 -24.46
N LYS A 77 -4.03 2.12 -24.49
CA LYS A 77 -3.36 2.63 -25.70
C LYS A 77 -3.43 1.65 -26.87
N GLN A 78 -3.45 0.34 -26.58
CA GLN A 78 -3.65 -0.72 -27.57
C GLN A 78 -5.13 -0.91 -27.97
N GLY A 79 -6.06 -0.14 -27.39
CA GLY A 79 -7.49 -0.22 -27.67
C GLY A 79 -8.24 -1.29 -26.86
N GLN A 80 -7.60 -1.92 -25.89
CA GLN A 80 -8.24 -2.83 -24.95
C GLN A 80 -8.74 -2.06 -23.73
N ASN A 81 -9.88 -2.45 -23.16
CA ASN A 81 -10.40 -1.82 -21.94
C ASN A 81 -10.68 -2.89 -20.87
N PRO A 82 -9.64 -3.48 -20.28
CA PRO A 82 -9.82 -4.48 -19.23
C PRO A 82 -10.44 -3.83 -17.98
N LYS A 83 -11.30 -4.58 -17.29
CA LYS A 83 -11.91 -4.11 -16.05
C LYS A 83 -10.87 -4.15 -14.92
N LEU A 84 -10.74 -3.06 -14.18
CA LEU A 84 -10.00 -3.02 -12.93
C LEU A 84 -10.93 -3.38 -11.78
N SER A 85 -10.56 -4.40 -11.00
CA SER A 85 -11.20 -4.70 -9.72
C SER A 85 -10.26 -5.41 -8.77
N VAL A 86 -10.40 -5.10 -7.48
CA VAL A 86 -9.85 -5.86 -6.36
C VAL A 86 -10.92 -6.76 -5.76
N HIS A 87 -10.50 -7.83 -5.09
CA HIS A 87 -11.36 -8.89 -4.53
C HIS A 87 -10.89 -9.34 -3.13
N SER A 88 -10.40 -8.38 -2.32
CA SER A 88 -9.81 -8.67 -1.02
C SER A 88 -10.81 -9.29 -0.06
N TRP A 89 -12.05 -8.85 -0.07
CA TRP A 89 -13.10 -9.38 0.79
C TRP A 89 -13.37 -10.86 0.52
N GLU A 90 -13.48 -11.27 -0.75
CA GLU A 90 -13.67 -12.67 -1.10
C GLU A 90 -12.49 -13.53 -0.68
N LEU A 91 -11.26 -13.01 -0.83
CA LEU A 91 -10.05 -13.71 -0.39
C LEU A 91 -10.06 -13.91 1.12
N TYR A 92 -10.34 -12.86 1.88
CA TYR A 92 -10.41 -12.93 3.35
C TYR A 92 -11.57 -13.82 3.84
N ASP A 93 -12.72 -13.84 3.14
CA ASP A 93 -13.85 -14.70 3.48
C ASP A 93 -13.53 -16.21 3.35
N GLN A 94 -12.68 -16.54 2.37
CA GLN A 94 -12.22 -17.91 2.09
C GLN A 94 -11.02 -18.33 2.95
N SER A 95 -10.30 -17.38 3.54
CA SER A 95 -9.14 -17.63 4.40
C SER A 95 -9.46 -18.25 5.76
N PHE A 96 -10.72 -18.25 6.19
CA PHE A 96 -11.11 -18.87 7.45
C PHE A 96 -11.38 -20.37 7.30
N ALA A 97 -10.78 -21.18 8.16
CA ALA A 97 -11.01 -22.63 8.19
C ALA A 97 -12.47 -23.00 8.54
N PHE A 98 -13.16 -22.15 9.30
CA PHE A 98 -14.52 -22.41 9.78
C PHE A 98 -15.46 -21.22 9.48
N PRO A 99 -16.57 -21.44 8.75
CA PRO A 99 -17.53 -20.36 8.42
C PRO A 99 -18.15 -19.67 9.64
N ARG A 100 -18.18 -20.34 10.80
CA ARG A 100 -18.73 -19.78 12.04
C ARG A 100 -17.93 -18.55 12.52
N VAL A 101 -16.66 -18.46 12.18
CA VAL A 101 -15.76 -17.37 12.61
C VAL A 101 -16.28 -16.00 12.17
N ARG A 102 -16.99 -15.94 11.03
CA ARG A 102 -17.66 -14.73 10.52
C ARG A 102 -18.76 -14.17 11.41
N ARG A 103 -19.22 -14.94 12.39
CA ARG A 103 -20.27 -14.49 13.33
C ARG A 103 -19.70 -13.73 14.52
N TYR A 104 -18.38 -13.68 14.65
CA TYR A 104 -17.75 -12.92 15.73
C TYR A 104 -17.70 -11.44 15.37
N ASP A 105 -18.08 -10.59 16.32
CA ASP A 105 -18.20 -9.14 16.12
C ASP A 105 -16.91 -8.52 15.55
N LEU A 106 -15.74 -8.97 16.01
CA LEU A 106 -14.45 -8.50 15.51
C LEU A 106 -14.29 -8.77 14.00
N VAL A 107 -14.61 -9.99 13.58
CA VAL A 107 -14.48 -10.40 12.17
C VAL A 107 -15.50 -9.66 11.32
N GLN A 108 -16.75 -9.54 11.79
CA GLN A 108 -17.78 -8.76 11.08
C GLN A 108 -17.35 -7.32 10.87
N GLN A 109 -16.87 -6.65 11.93
CA GLN A 109 -16.41 -5.28 11.84
C GLN A 109 -15.27 -5.10 10.84
N GLN A 110 -14.26 -5.99 10.85
CA GLN A 110 -13.16 -5.90 9.89
C GLN A 110 -13.61 -6.19 8.46
N MET A 111 -14.45 -7.22 8.26
CA MET A 111 -14.93 -7.60 6.94
C MET A 111 -15.88 -6.55 6.34
N ASP A 112 -16.76 -5.95 7.15
CA ASP A 112 -17.66 -4.87 6.70
C ASP A 112 -16.88 -3.63 6.27
N LEU A 113 -15.84 -3.27 7.04
CA LEU A 113 -14.94 -2.18 6.68
C LEU A 113 -14.18 -2.52 5.39
N LEU A 114 -13.59 -3.71 5.31
CA LEU A 114 -12.86 -4.15 4.12
C LEU A 114 -13.74 -4.07 2.86
N GLN A 115 -14.96 -4.62 2.92
CA GLN A 115 -15.93 -4.58 1.82
C GLN A 115 -16.27 -3.15 1.42
N HIS A 116 -16.59 -2.29 2.40
CA HIS A 116 -16.98 -0.91 2.12
C HIS A 116 -15.89 -0.13 1.39
N PHE A 117 -14.63 -0.27 1.83
CA PHE A 117 -13.53 0.44 1.20
C PHE A 117 -13.10 -0.19 -0.13
N GLU A 118 -13.26 -1.51 -0.28
CA GLU A 118 -13.08 -2.20 -1.54
C GLU A 118 -14.08 -1.72 -2.60
N ASP A 119 -15.37 -1.67 -2.27
CA ASP A 119 -16.42 -1.19 -3.17
C ASP A 119 -16.17 0.26 -3.62
N ASN A 120 -15.71 1.13 -2.70
CA ASN A 120 -15.36 2.50 -3.02
C ASN A 120 -14.20 2.58 -4.03
N LEU A 121 -13.16 1.74 -3.87
CA LEU A 121 -12.04 1.68 -4.80
C LEU A 121 -12.47 1.09 -6.15
N ASN A 122 -13.28 0.03 -6.15
CA ASN A 122 -13.78 -0.60 -7.37
C ASN A 122 -14.74 0.29 -8.17
N GLN A 123 -15.44 1.23 -7.51
CA GLN A 123 -16.26 2.24 -8.18
C GLN A 123 -15.42 3.33 -8.88
N ASN A 124 -14.28 3.71 -8.29
CA ASN A 124 -13.38 4.68 -8.87
C ASN A 124 -11.92 4.36 -8.54
N PHE A 125 -11.33 3.53 -9.40
CA PHE A 125 -9.99 3.00 -9.21
C PHE A 125 -8.92 4.10 -9.22
N THR A 126 -9.10 5.17 -10.01
CA THR A 126 -8.15 6.28 -10.13
C THR A 126 -8.13 7.24 -8.93
N ASN A 127 -9.05 7.08 -7.97
CA ASN A 127 -9.11 7.95 -6.80
C ASN A 127 -8.10 7.51 -5.73
N LEU A 128 -6.99 8.26 -5.64
CA LEU A 128 -5.92 8.00 -4.68
C LEU A 128 -6.38 8.07 -3.20
N GLN A 129 -7.45 8.81 -2.89
CA GLN A 129 -7.99 8.85 -1.53
C GLN A 129 -8.73 7.55 -1.18
N HIS A 130 -9.44 6.94 -2.14
CA HIS A 130 -10.04 5.61 -1.95
C HIS A 130 -8.96 4.55 -1.80
N LEU A 131 -7.92 4.60 -2.64
CA LEU A 131 -6.76 3.71 -2.54
C LEU A 131 -6.08 3.80 -1.17
N ALA A 132 -5.75 5.00 -0.70
CA ALA A 132 -5.07 5.20 0.57
C ALA A 132 -5.93 4.71 1.76
N ASN A 133 -7.24 4.94 1.71
CA ASN A 133 -8.15 4.44 2.74
C ASN A 133 -8.28 2.93 2.72
N PHE A 134 -8.37 2.32 1.53
CA PHE A 134 -8.44 0.88 1.37
C PHE A 134 -7.18 0.20 1.89
N ILE A 135 -5.98 0.66 1.49
CA ILE A 135 -4.71 0.10 2.00
C ILE A 135 -4.64 0.18 3.53
N ARG A 136 -5.03 1.33 4.10
CA ARG A 136 -5.02 1.50 5.57
C ARG A 136 -5.94 0.51 6.27
N VAL A 137 -7.15 0.31 5.75
CA VAL A 137 -8.14 -0.58 6.35
C VAL A 137 -7.78 -2.05 6.11
N GLY A 138 -7.31 -2.40 4.91
CA GLY A 138 -6.84 -3.75 4.58
C GLY A 138 -5.71 -4.20 5.49
N LYS A 139 -4.66 -3.39 5.65
CA LYS A 139 -3.54 -3.68 6.57
C LYS A 139 -3.98 -3.77 8.04
N GLN A 140 -4.97 -2.96 8.44
CA GLN A 140 -5.53 -3.06 9.78
C GLN A 140 -6.29 -4.38 9.96
N ALA A 141 -7.09 -4.79 8.99
CA ALA A 141 -7.81 -6.07 9.02
C ALA A 141 -6.84 -7.24 9.06
N GLU A 142 -5.83 -7.26 8.19
CA GLU A 142 -4.72 -8.22 8.16
C GLU A 142 -4.07 -8.38 9.54
N SER A 143 -3.55 -7.28 10.10
CA SER A 143 -2.90 -7.27 11.43
C SER A 143 -3.87 -7.73 12.52
N THR A 144 -5.11 -7.25 12.54
CA THR A 144 -6.09 -7.59 13.58
C THR A 144 -6.47 -9.07 13.54
N LEU A 145 -6.63 -9.65 12.35
CA LEU A 145 -7.01 -11.05 12.19
C LEU A 145 -5.84 -11.98 12.50
N ASN A 146 -4.63 -11.66 12.02
CA ASN A 146 -3.40 -12.39 12.35
C ASN A 146 -3.05 -12.30 13.85
N GLU A 147 -3.37 -11.19 14.52
CA GLU A 147 -3.21 -11.04 15.97
C GLU A 147 -4.26 -11.83 16.77
N LYS A 148 -5.39 -12.19 16.17
CA LYS A 148 -6.48 -12.90 16.85
C LYS A 148 -6.41 -14.41 16.66
N TYR A 149 -6.02 -14.85 15.47
CA TYR A 149 -6.03 -16.23 15.03
C TYR A 149 -4.59 -16.66 14.73
N HIS A 150 -4.14 -17.76 15.33
CA HIS A 150 -2.74 -18.16 15.29
C HIS A 150 -2.54 -19.65 14.98
N ASP A 151 -3.57 -20.47 15.15
CA ASP A 151 -3.47 -21.93 15.13
C ASP A 151 -4.15 -22.52 13.88
N GLY A 152 -3.98 -21.84 12.74
CA GLY A 152 -4.52 -22.27 11.45
C GLY A 152 -6.02 -22.00 11.26
N GLU A 153 -6.65 -21.20 12.13
CA GLU A 153 -8.05 -20.80 11.93
C GLU A 153 -8.23 -19.74 10.84
N PHE A 154 -7.17 -18.99 10.57
CA PHE A 154 -7.07 -17.98 9.52
C PHE A 154 -5.76 -18.19 8.75
N SER A 155 -5.87 -18.28 7.44
CA SER A 155 -4.74 -18.35 6.51
C SER A 155 -4.62 -17.02 5.79
N ASP A 156 -3.62 -16.22 6.16
CA ASP A 156 -3.41 -14.90 5.57
C ASP A 156 -3.26 -14.97 4.03
N PRO A 157 -4.14 -14.29 3.26
CA PRO A 157 -4.00 -14.22 1.81
C PRO A 157 -2.65 -13.67 1.33
N ALA A 158 -1.99 -12.81 2.10
CA ALA A 158 -0.70 -12.22 1.75
C ALA A 158 0.44 -13.26 1.69
N GLY A 159 0.30 -14.36 2.44
CA GLY A 159 1.26 -15.47 2.45
C GLY A 159 1.08 -16.48 1.32
N PHE A 160 0.07 -16.29 0.47
CA PHE A 160 -0.25 -17.20 -0.62
C PHE A 160 0.13 -16.58 -1.97
N ASP A 161 1.08 -17.21 -2.67
CA ASP A 161 1.45 -16.83 -4.04
C ASP A 161 0.46 -17.46 -5.04
N PRO A 162 -0.33 -16.69 -5.79
CA PRO A 162 -1.29 -17.22 -6.76
C PRO A 162 -0.66 -17.90 -7.99
N GLN A 163 0.61 -17.65 -8.29
CA GLN A 163 1.33 -18.23 -9.43
C GLN A 163 2.05 -19.54 -9.10
N ASP A 164 2.28 -19.81 -7.81
CA ASP A 164 2.91 -21.05 -7.38
C ASP A 164 2.04 -22.29 -7.66
N GLU A 165 2.68 -23.42 -7.95
CA GLU A 165 1.98 -24.69 -8.17
C GLU A 165 1.45 -25.23 -6.83
N HIS A 166 0.17 -24.99 -6.56
CA HIS A 166 -0.49 -25.52 -5.36
C HIS A 166 -0.95 -26.95 -5.57
N LYS A 167 -0.52 -27.86 -4.70
CA LYS A 167 -1.00 -29.25 -4.71
C LYS A 167 -2.51 -29.26 -4.45
N THR A 168 -3.28 -29.84 -5.37
CA THR A 168 -4.71 -30.08 -5.17
C THR A 168 -4.90 -31.01 -3.97
N THR A 169 -5.39 -30.48 -2.87
CA THR A 169 -5.80 -31.28 -1.71
C THR A 169 -7.32 -31.43 -1.71
N TRP A 170 -7.85 -32.36 -0.90
CA TRP A 170 -9.29 -32.51 -0.69
C TRP A 170 -9.97 -31.20 -0.23
N ALA A 171 -9.23 -30.25 0.34
CA ALA A 171 -9.73 -28.95 0.76
C ALA A 171 -9.83 -27.92 -0.39
N THR A 172 -9.17 -28.14 -1.53
CA THR A 172 -9.06 -27.18 -2.65
C THR A 172 -9.95 -27.57 -3.84
N VAL A 173 -10.48 -28.79 -3.86
CA VAL A 173 -11.39 -29.24 -4.94
C VAL A 173 -12.76 -28.58 -4.76
N LYS A 174 -13.14 -27.70 -5.69
CA LYS A 174 -14.55 -27.30 -5.84
C LYS A 174 -15.34 -28.53 -6.33
N LEU A 175 -16.23 -29.06 -5.47
CA LEU A 175 -17.18 -30.12 -5.80
C LEU A 175 -18.24 -29.64 -6.80
#